data_AF-A0A928MF72-F1
#
_entry.id   AF-A0A928MF72-F1
#
_cell.length_a   1.000
_cell.length_b   1.000
_cell.length_c   1.000
_cell.angle_alpha   90.00
_cell.angle_beta   90.00
_cell.angle_gamma   90.00
#
_symmetry.space_group_name_H-M   'P 1'
#
loop_
_entity.id
_entity.type
_entity.pdbx_description
1 polymer ?
#
loop_
_entity_poly.entity_id
_entity_poly.type
_entity_poly.pdbx_seq_one_letter_code
_entity_poly.pdbx_strand_id
1 'polypeptide(L)'
;MKRLNSRTGFTLAEVLITVLILLMITAVVAGGMPVAANAYYKVVDAANAQVLLSTAMTELRDQLGLASGAAVESGALTYAGPGGDSRIWLGGDGTILLRQTIAAADRPLVSVKAQTKNLTVTYTSVTVDGTLVTFEDLRVEKKGRSVAALDEYCVRTGK
;
A
#
# COMPACT_ATOMS: atom_id res chain seq x y z
N MET A 1 -8.95 54.54 -42.55
CA MET A 1 -9.47 53.24 -42.05
C MET A 1 -9.03 52.13 -42.98
N LYS A 2 -8.05 51.31 -42.58
CA LYS A 2 -7.52 50.20 -43.38
C LYS A 2 -8.49 49.02 -43.21
N ARG A 3 -9.27 48.71 -44.25
CA ARG A 3 -10.19 47.56 -44.23
C ARG A 3 -9.36 46.28 -44.28
N LEU A 4 -9.44 45.48 -43.22
CA LEU A 4 -8.91 44.11 -43.19
C LEU A 4 -9.71 43.27 -44.18
N ASN A 5 -9.22 43.17 -45.41
CA ASN A 5 -9.75 42.25 -46.42
C ASN A 5 -9.14 40.86 -46.17
N SER A 6 -9.59 40.19 -45.11
CA SER A 6 -9.19 38.80 -44.85
C SER A 6 -10.12 37.87 -45.62
N ARG A 7 -9.69 37.45 -46.82
CA ARG A 7 -10.32 36.37 -47.62
C ARG A 7 -10.01 34.97 -47.07
N THR A 8 -9.97 34.82 -45.76
CA THR A 8 -9.62 33.58 -45.07
C THR A 8 -10.89 32.91 -44.56
N GLY A 9 -11.63 32.29 -45.48
CA GLY A 9 -12.62 31.26 -45.15
C GLY A 9 -12.00 29.89 -45.39
N PHE A 10 -12.17 28.95 -44.46
CA PHE A 10 -11.67 27.58 -44.62
C PHE A 10 -12.27 26.93 -45.86
N THR A 11 -11.42 26.33 -46.70
CA THR A 11 -11.90 25.59 -47.87
C THR A 11 -12.56 24.28 -47.41
N LEU A 12 -13.55 23.78 -48.15
CA LEU A 12 -14.24 22.52 -47.79
C LEU A 12 -13.26 21.34 -47.63
N ALA A 13 -12.23 21.29 -48.50
CA ALA A 13 -11.18 20.29 -48.44
C ALA A 13 -10.34 20.40 -47.17
N GLU A 14 -10.02 21.62 -46.73
CA GLU A 14 -9.24 21.88 -45.53
C GLU A 14 -10.00 21.48 -44.25
N VAL A 15 -11.32 21.73 -44.21
CA VAL A 15 -12.18 21.24 -43.12
C VAL A 15 -12.23 19.70 -43.11
N LEU A 16 -12.37 19.08 -44.28
CA LEU A 16 -12.40 17.61 -44.40
C LEU A 16 -11.09 16.97 -43.91
N ILE A 17 -9.95 17.53 -44.31
CA ILE A 17 -8.62 17.07 -43.88
C ILE A 17 -8.45 17.28 -42.37
N THR A 18 -8.91 18.42 -41.84
CA THR A 18 -8.82 18.70 -40.40
C THR A 18 -9.64 17.71 -39.59
N VAL A 19 -10.87 17.40 -40.02
CA VAL A 19 -11.73 16.40 -39.36
C VAL A 19 -11.12 15.01 -39.46
N LEU A 20 -10.53 14.64 -40.61
CA LEU A 20 -9.83 13.37 -40.78
C LEU A 20 -8.67 13.23 -39.79
N ILE A 21 -7.82 14.26 -39.66
CA ILE A 21 -6.71 14.27 -38.71
C ILE A 21 -7.23 14.15 -37.28
N LEU A 22 -8.28 14.90 -36.92
CA LEU A 22 -8.88 14.82 -35.59
C LEU A 22 -9.42 13.42 -35.27
N LEU A 23 -10.07 12.75 -36.23
CA LEU A 23 -10.56 11.38 -36.06
C LEU A 23 -9.42 10.38 -35.85
N MET A 24 -8.31 10.54 -36.56
CA MET A 24 -7.14 9.69 -36.35
C MET A 24 -6.52 9.92 -34.96
N ILE A 25 -6.40 11.17 -34.52
CA ILE A 25 -5.86 11.49 -33.19
C ILE A 25 -6.77 10.94 -32.09
N THR A 26 -8.09 11.12 -32.20
CA THR A 26 -9.03 10.61 -31.19
C THR A 26 -9.02 9.08 -31.15
N ALA A 27 -8.92 8.40 -32.29
CA ALA A 27 -8.80 6.94 -32.33
C ALA A 27 -7.52 6.44 -31.62
N VAL A 28 -6.38 7.11 -31.85
CA VAL A 28 -5.11 6.79 -31.18
C VAL A 28 -5.22 7.02 -29.67
N VAL A 29 -5.78 8.16 -29.25
CA VAL A 29 -5.94 8.48 -27.81
C VAL A 29 -6.91 7.51 -27.13
N ALA A 30 -8.04 7.20 -27.79
CA ALA A 30 -9.04 6.28 -27.25
C ALA A 30 -8.47 4.86 -27.08
N GLY A 31 -7.60 4.40 -27.99
CA GLY A 31 -6.91 3.12 -27.85
C GLY A 31 -5.78 3.14 -26.80
N GLY A 32 -5.03 4.24 -26.71
CA GLY A 32 -3.86 4.34 -25.84
C GLY A 32 -4.18 4.63 -24.36
N MET A 33 -5.22 5.42 -24.08
CA MET A 33 -5.55 5.85 -22.72
C MET A 33 -5.87 4.70 -21.76
N PRO A 34 -6.69 3.68 -22.13
CA PRO A 34 -6.98 2.56 -21.22
C PRO A 34 -5.73 1.77 -20.84
N VAL A 35 -4.81 1.58 -21.79
CA VAL A 35 -3.54 0.88 -21.55
C VAL A 35 -2.65 1.67 -20.60
N ALA A 36 -2.50 2.97 -20.84
CA ALA A 36 -1.74 3.87 -19.97
C ALA A 36 -2.34 3.95 -18.56
N ALA A 37 -3.66 4.06 -18.45
CA ALA A 37 -4.37 4.09 -17.17
C ALA A 37 -4.16 2.78 -16.39
N ASN A 38 -4.26 1.62 -17.06
CA ASN A 38 -4.04 0.33 -16.42
C ASN A 38 -2.60 0.16 -15.94
N ALA A 39 -1.63 0.57 -16.76
CA ALA A 39 -0.22 0.58 -16.36
C ALA A 39 0.03 1.50 -15.16
N TYR A 40 -0.56 2.70 -15.16
CA TYR A 40 -0.51 3.63 -14.04
C TYR A 40 -1.07 3.01 -12.76
N TYR A 41 -2.27 2.44 -12.80
CA TYR A 41 -2.87 1.83 -11.62
C TYR A 41 -2.04 0.66 -11.08
N LYS A 42 -1.45 -0.16 -11.95
CA LYS A 42 -0.56 -1.25 -11.54
C LYS A 42 0.67 -0.74 -10.80
N VAL A 43 1.31 0.32 -11.32
CA VAL A 43 2.50 0.92 -10.69
C VAL A 43 2.13 1.58 -9.37
N VAL A 44 1.03 2.33 -9.33
CA VAL A 44 0.55 3.01 -8.12
C VAL A 44 0.15 2.01 -7.04
N ASP A 45 -0.50 0.91 -7.39
CA ASP A 45 -0.86 -0.14 -6.43
C ASP A 45 0.38 -0.80 -5.81
N ALA A 46 1.40 -1.07 -6.63
CA ALA A 46 2.67 -1.62 -6.14
C ALA A 46 3.39 -0.63 -5.22
N ALA A 47 3.45 0.66 -5.60
CA ALA A 47 4.05 1.70 -4.77
C ALA A 47 3.30 1.87 -3.43
N ASN A 48 1.96 1.89 -3.45
CA ASN A 48 1.16 1.97 -2.23
C ASN A 48 1.38 0.75 -1.33
N ALA A 49 1.49 -0.46 -1.90
CA ALA A 49 1.78 -1.67 -1.13
C ALA A 49 3.16 -1.60 -0.46
N GLN A 50 4.18 -1.09 -1.15
CA GLN A 50 5.52 -0.91 -0.58
C GLN A 50 5.54 0.14 0.54
N VAL A 51 4.83 1.26 0.36
CA VAL A 51 4.69 2.30 1.39
C VAL A 51 3.97 1.74 2.62
N LEU A 52 2.90 0.97 2.41
CA LEU A 52 2.18 0.31 3.49
C LEU A 52 3.05 -0.71 4.23
N LEU A 53 3.81 -1.54 3.50
CA LEU A 53 4.76 -2.49 4.09
C LEU A 53 5.84 -1.78 4.90
N SER A 54 6.38 -0.69 4.38
CA SER A 54 7.40 0.14 5.07
C SER A 54 6.84 0.78 6.33
N THR A 55 5.58 1.23 6.28
CA THR A 55 4.88 1.76 7.45
C THR A 55 4.66 0.67 8.50
N ALA A 56 4.24 -0.52 8.08
CA ALA A 56 4.09 -1.67 8.98
C ALA A 56 5.41 -2.07 9.64
N MET A 57 6.50 -2.13 8.88
CA MET A 57 7.84 -2.39 9.42
C MET A 57 8.27 -1.32 10.43
N THR A 58 8.01 -0.05 10.13
CA THR A 58 8.35 1.05 11.04
C THR A 58 7.56 0.95 12.33
N GLU A 59 6.25 0.70 12.25
CA GLU A 59 5.41 0.50 13.44
C GLU A 59 5.84 -0.74 14.24
N LEU A 60 6.13 -1.87 13.59
CA LEU A 60 6.68 -3.07 14.26
C LEU A 60 7.99 -2.74 14.98
N ARG A 61 8.90 -2.03 14.30
CA ARG A 61 10.16 -1.60 14.87
C ARG A 61 9.97 -0.67 16.07
N ASP A 62 9.05 0.28 16.00
CA ASP A 62 8.80 1.23 17.08
C ASP A 62 8.13 0.55 18.28
N GLN A 63 7.22 -0.39 18.03
CA GLN A 63 6.60 -1.20 19.08
C GLN A 63 7.62 -2.14 19.76
N LEU A 64 8.40 -2.88 18.96
CA LEU A 64 9.32 -3.90 19.48
C LEU A 64 10.65 -3.33 19.96
N GLY A 65 11.10 -2.20 19.42
CA GLY A 65 12.34 -1.54 19.84
C GLY A 65 12.32 -1.08 21.29
N LEU A 66 11.14 -0.92 21.89
CA LEU A 66 10.94 -0.63 23.31
C LEU A 66 10.35 -1.82 24.09
N ALA A 67 10.14 -2.95 23.43
CA ALA A 67 9.60 -4.15 24.04
C ALA A 67 10.65 -4.87 24.89
N SER A 68 10.16 -5.53 25.93
CA SER A 68 10.91 -6.45 26.79
C SER A 68 10.10 -7.72 27.01
N GLY A 69 10.81 -8.85 27.15
CA GLY A 69 10.17 -10.16 27.41
C GLY A 69 9.25 -10.61 26.27
N ALA A 70 9.66 -10.42 25.01
CA ALA A 70 8.86 -10.88 23.88
C ALA A 70 8.74 -12.41 23.89
N ALA A 71 7.52 -12.91 23.72
CA ALA A 71 7.21 -14.34 23.66
C ALA A 71 6.10 -14.60 22.65
N VAL A 72 6.05 -15.80 22.09
CA VAL A 72 4.97 -16.23 21.19
C VAL A 72 4.11 -17.24 21.91
N GLU A 73 2.84 -16.89 22.11
CA GLU A 73 1.85 -17.75 22.74
C GLU A 73 0.64 -17.92 21.80
N SER A 74 0.36 -19.17 21.42
CA SER A 74 -0.77 -19.52 20.54
C SER A 74 -0.82 -18.71 19.23
N GLY A 75 0.35 -18.44 18.62
CA GLY A 75 0.47 -17.67 17.37
C GLY A 75 0.31 -16.15 17.52
N ALA A 76 0.25 -15.65 18.76
CA ALA A 76 0.29 -14.21 19.04
C ALA A 76 1.60 -13.84 19.73
N LEU A 77 2.19 -12.73 19.31
CA LEU A 77 3.36 -12.14 19.95
C LEU A 77 2.91 -11.30 21.14
N THR A 78 3.36 -11.66 22.34
CA THR A 78 3.15 -10.90 23.58
C THR A 78 4.44 -10.25 24.03
N TYR A 79 4.37 -9.03 24.56
CA TYR A 79 5.54 -8.31 25.07
C TYR A 79 5.14 -7.21 26.05
N ALA A 80 6.04 -6.83 26.96
CA ALA A 80 5.86 -5.68 27.82
C ALA A 80 6.48 -4.43 27.17
N GLY A 81 5.70 -3.35 27.03
CA GLY A 81 6.15 -2.09 26.44
C GLY A 81 5.71 -0.85 27.23
N PRO A 82 5.97 0.36 26.71
CA PRO A 82 5.57 1.62 27.35
C PRO A 82 4.05 1.74 27.60
N GLY A 83 3.24 1.00 26.83
CA GLY A 83 1.80 0.89 26.98
C GLY A 83 1.31 -0.27 27.86
N GLY A 84 2.18 -0.84 28.69
CA GLY A 84 1.91 -2.07 29.42
C GLY A 84 2.04 -3.31 28.54
N ASP A 85 1.38 -4.39 28.96
CA ASP A 85 1.40 -5.65 28.23
C ASP A 85 0.68 -5.49 26.90
N SER A 86 1.39 -5.87 25.85
CA SER A 86 0.98 -5.69 24.47
C SER A 86 0.92 -7.03 23.77
N ARG A 87 -0.04 -7.14 22.84
CA ARG A 87 -0.25 -8.35 22.04
C ARG A 87 -0.39 -7.95 20.58
N ILE A 88 0.34 -8.64 19.70
CA ILE A 88 0.23 -8.55 18.25
C ILE A 88 -0.22 -9.92 17.71
N TRP A 89 -1.27 -9.95 16.89
CA TRP A 89 -1.78 -11.18 16.28
C TRP A 89 -2.47 -10.88 14.95
N LEU A 90 -2.75 -11.93 14.18
CA LEU A 90 -3.58 -11.82 12.98
C LEU A 90 -5.06 -11.91 13.35
N GLY A 91 -5.82 -10.86 13.04
CA GLY A 91 -7.27 -10.86 13.11
C GLY A 91 -7.89 -11.85 12.12
N GLY A 92 -9.14 -12.25 12.36
CA GLY A 92 -9.87 -13.19 11.49
C GLY A 92 -10.12 -12.67 10.06
N ASP A 93 -9.90 -11.37 9.84
CA ASP A 93 -9.94 -10.68 8.54
C ASP A 93 -8.57 -10.63 7.85
N GLY A 94 -7.53 -11.22 8.43
CA GLY A 94 -6.16 -11.23 7.91
C GLY A 94 -5.38 -9.94 8.18
N THR A 95 -5.92 -9.01 8.99
CA THR A 95 -5.21 -7.79 9.38
C THR A 95 -4.36 -8.04 10.63
N ILE A 96 -3.20 -7.39 10.73
CA ILE A 96 -2.41 -7.41 11.96
C ILE A 96 -3.08 -6.47 12.98
N LEU A 97 -3.46 -7.03 14.14
CA LEU A 97 -4.05 -6.32 15.25
C LEU A 97 -3.03 -6.12 16.38
N LEU A 98 -3.18 -5.01 17.08
CA LEU A 98 -2.42 -4.63 18.26
C LEU A 98 -3.39 -4.27 19.38
N ARG A 99 -3.20 -4.89 20.55
CA ARG A 99 -3.80 -4.47 21.83
C ARG A 99 -2.70 -4.12 22.80
N GLN A 100 -2.90 -3.04 23.53
CA GLN A 100 -2.04 -2.65 24.65
C GLN A 100 -2.93 -2.56 25.89
N THR A 101 -2.44 -2.91 27.08
CA THR A 101 -3.25 -2.83 28.32
C THR A 101 -3.85 -1.44 28.54
N ILE A 102 -3.10 -0.38 28.19
CA ILE A 102 -3.59 1.00 28.32
C ILE A 102 -4.58 1.42 27.23
N ALA A 103 -4.70 0.64 26.15
CA ALA A 103 -5.61 0.90 25.04
C ALA A 103 -6.80 -0.06 25.13
N ALA A 104 -7.98 0.47 25.48
CA ALA A 104 -9.16 -0.34 25.76
C ALA A 104 -9.73 -1.14 24.57
N ALA A 105 -9.21 -0.95 23.35
CA ALA A 105 -9.73 -1.57 22.14
C ALA A 105 -8.61 -2.08 21.22
N ASP A 106 -8.95 -3.12 20.45
CA ASP A 106 -8.10 -3.63 19.38
C ASP A 106 -7.99 -2.58 18.29
N ARG A 107 -6.77 -2.31 17.86
CA ARG A 107 -6.50 -1.43 16.73
C ARG A 107 -5.66 -2.16 15.69
N PRO A 108 -5.84 -1.87 14.40
CA PRO A 108 -4.92 -2.36 13.40
C PRO A 108 -3.53 -1.76 13.67
N LEU A 109 -2.49 -2.56 13.45
CA LEU A 109 -1.10 -2.15 13.63
C LEU A 109 -0.76 -0.93 12.77
N VAL A 110 -1.27 -0.92 11.54
CA VAL A 110 -1.18 0.23 10.64
C VAL A 110 -2.53 0.90 10.57
N SER A 111 -2.56 2.24 10.64
CA SER A 111 -3.82 2.98 10.63
C SER A 111 -4.70 2.63 9.41
N VAL A 112 -6.02 2.64 9.60
CA VAL A 112 -7.00 2.42 8.51
C VAL A 112 -6.80 3.42 7.35
N LYS A 113 -6.26 4.62 7.65
CA LYS A 113 -5.91 5.61 6.61
C LYS A 113 -4.70 5.20 5.76
N ALA A 114 -3.76 4.47 6.35
CA ALA A 114 -2.60 3.93 5.64
C ALA A 114 -2.94 2.64 4.87
N GLN A 115 -3.98 1.90 5.28
CA GLN A 115 -4.61 0.83 4.49
C GLN A 115 -5.39 1.41 3.29
N THR A 116 -4.66 1.94 2.31
CA THR A 116 -5.25 2.49 1.09
C THR A 116 -5.78 1.37 0.18
N LYS A 117 -6.93 1.59 -0.48
CA LYS A 117 -7.44 0.78 -1.61
C LYS A 117 -7.56 -0.75 -1.40
N ASN A 118 -8.01 -1.20 -0.23
CA ASN A 118 -8.16 -2.64 0.11
C ASN A 118 -6.82 -3.39 0.14
N LEU A 119 -5.76 -2.72 0.57
CA LEU A 119 -4.48 -3.34 0.88
C LEU A 119 -4.44 -3.73 2.36
N THR A 120 -4.11 -5.00 2.62
CA THR A 120 -4.02 -5.57 3.97
C THR A 120 -2.63 -6.13 4.20
N VAL A 121 -2.06 -5.87 5.37
CA VAL A 121 -0.77 -6.44 5.79
C VAL A 121 -1.03 -7.71 6.60
N THR A 122 -0.30 -8.78 6.28
CA THR A 122 -0.38 -10.11 6.89
C THR A 122 1.01 -10.74 6.98
N TYR A 123 1.15 -11.79 7.80
CA TYR A 123 2.38 -12.59 7.93
C TYR A 123 2.01 -14.07 8.06
N THR A 124 2.97 -14.97 7.86
CA THR A 124 2.72 -16.42 7.99
C THR A 124 3.00 -16.92 9.39
N SER A 125 4.15 -16.57 9.96
CA SER A 125 4.53 -16.99 11.31
C SER A 125 5.35 -15.90 12.00
N VAL A 126 5.42 -15.99 13.32
CA VAL A 126 6.31 -15.16 14.13
C VAL A 126 7.08 -16.06 15.09
N THR A 127 8.41 -15.87 15.13
CA THR A 127 9.32 -16.62 15.99
C THR A 127 10.13 -15.63 16.83
N VAL A 128 10.44 -16.00 18.07
CA VAL A 128 11.27 -15.19 18.97
C VAL A 128 12.48 -16.00 19.40
N ASP A 129 13.67 -15.50 19.10
CA ASP A 129 14.96 -16.04 19.54
C ASP A 129 15.65 -15.01 20.45
N GLY A 130 15.44 -15.16 21.76
CA GLY A 130 15.94 -14.23 22.78
C GLY A 130 15.42 -12.81 22.58
N THR A 131 16.26 -11.92 22.03
CA THR A 131 15.90 -10.52 21.74
C THR A 131 15.58 -10.28 20.26
N LEU A 132 15.55 -11.31 19.42
CA LEU A 132 15.25 -11.18 18.00
C LEU A 132 13.85 -11.72 17.72
N VAL A 133 12.98 -10.87 17.19
CA VAL A 133 11.65 -11.25 16.70
C VAL A 133 11.73 -11.34 15.18
N THR A 134 11.39 -12.50 14.64
CA THR A 134 11.38 -12.77 13.20
C THR A 134 9.94 -12.97 12.74
N PHE A 135 9.51 -12.18 11.76
CA PHE A 135 8.26 -12.37 11.03
C PHE A 135 8.57 -13.05 9.70
N GLU A 136 7.96 -14.21 9.45
CA GLU A 136 8.10 -14.92 8.18
C GLU A 136 6.99 -14.50 7.20
N ASP A 137 7.39 -14.25 5.96
CA ASP A 137 6.51 -13.89 4.83
C ASP A 137 5.58 -12.70 5.15
N LEU A 138 6.19 -11.58 5.58
CA LEU A 138 5.46 -10.34 5.82
C LEU A 138 5.05 -9.74 4.48
N ARG A 139 3.75 -9.76 4.18
CA ARG A 139 3.22 -9.40 2.86
C ARG A 139 2.04 -8.45 2.93
N VAL A 140 1.84 -7.74 1.82
CA VAL A 140 0.70 -6.87 1.56
C VAL A 140 -0.13 -7.48 0.45
N GLU A 141 -1.38 -7.77 0.78
CA GLU A 141 -2.33 -8.37 -0.13
C GLU A 141 -3.38 -7.36 -0.62
N LYS A 142 -3.77 -7.50 -1.89
CA LYS A 142 -4.91 -6.83 -2.48
C LYS A 142 -5.89 -7.88 -3.00
N LYS A 143 -7.06 -8.01 -2.36
CA LYS A 143 -8.09 -9.01 -2.73
C LYS A 143 -7.54 -10.45 -2.85
N GLY A 144 -6.67 -10.87 -1.92
CA GLY A 144 -6.07 -12.21 -1.89
C GLY A 144 -4.89 -12.42 -2.83
N ARG A 145 -4.40 -11.38 -3.50
CA ARG A 145 -3.14 -11.41 -4.27
C ARG A 145 -2.06 -10.62 -3.55
N SER A 146 -0.91 -11.24 -3.30
CA SER A 146 0.27 -10.55 -2.80
C SER A 146 0.77 -9.53 -3.83
N VAL A 147 0.94 -8.28 -3.39
CA VAL A 147 1.43 -7.15 -4.20
C VAL A 147 2.84 -6.74 -3.77
N ALA A 148 3.18 -6.94 -2.50
CA ALA A 148 4.53 -6.77 -1.96
C ALA A 148 4.73 -7.80 -0.85
N ALA A 149 5.93 -8.36 -0.74
CA ALA A 149 6.28 -9.33 0.29
C ALA A 149 7.74 -9.19 0.70
N LEU A 150 8.03 -9.60 1.93
CA LEU A 150 9.35 -9.83 2.48
C LEU A 150 9.38 -11.25 3.01
N ASP A 151 10.33 -12.04 2.52
CA ASP A 151 10.48 -13.44 2.95
C ASP A 151 10.73 -13.53 4.45
N GLU A 152 11.55 -12.62 4.99
CA GLU A 152 11.88 -12.54 6.41
C GLU A 152 12.03 -11.08 6.84
N TYR A 153 11.42 -10.73 7.98
CA TYR A 153 11.59 -9.43 8.62
C TYR A 153 11.97 -9.59 10.09
N CYS A 154 13.20 -9.19 10.43
CA CYS A 154 13.74 -9.35 11.78
C CYS A 154 13.82 -8.00 12.50
N VAL A 155 13.36 -7.98 13.75
CA VAL A 155 13.40 -6.81 14.62
C VAL A 155 14.02 -7.20 15.96
N ARG A 156 14.98 -6.39 16.41
CA ARG A 156 15.59 -6.57 17.73
C ARG A 156 14.79 -5.83 18.78
N THR A 157 14.48 -6.51 19.89
CA THR A 157 13.83 -5.91 21.05
C THR A 157 14.79 -5.08 21.87
N GLY A 158 14.25 -4.08 22.56
CA GLY A 158 15.05 -3.07 23.27
C GLY A 158 15.84 -3.61 24.45
N LYS A 159 15.34 -4.65 25.13
CA LYS A 159 15.95 -5.25 26.32
C LYS A 159 15.56 -6.72 26.49
#